data_AF-A0A0F9LX86-F1
#
_entry.id   AF-A0A0F9LX86-F1
#
_cell.length_a   1.000
_cell.length_b   1.000
_cell.length_c   1.000
_cell.angle_alpha   90.00
_cell.angle_beta   90.00
_cell.angle_gamma   90.00
#
_symmetry.space_group_name_H-M   'P 1'
#
loop_
_entity.id
_entity.type
_entity.pdbx_description
1 polymer ?
#
loop_
_entity_poly.entity_id
_entity_poly.type
_entity_poly.pdbx_seq_one_letter_code
_entity_poly.pdbx_strand_id
1 'polypeptide(L)'
;MRTKLENINWKNLSREERGKLLAKSARIVKTPKGWRVTSQTNKSHQYIVRLRRDDPKCTCPDCHMRKKKCKHIYAVEFYVKKEINAIDWNHCY
;
A
#
# COMPACT_ATOMS: atom_id res chain seq x y z
N MET A 1 -23.65 -4.28 -4.88
CA MET A 1 -22.54 -5.04 -5.49
C MET A 1 -21.35 -5.04 -4.53
N ARG A 2 -21.17 -6.13 -3.79
CA ARG A 2 -20.18 -6.29 -2.72
C ARG A 2 -19.07 -7.19 -3.27
N THR A 3 -17.96 -6.58 -3.67
CA THR A 3 -16.89 -7.24 -4.45
C THR A 3 -16.11 -8.21 -3.55
N LYS A 4 -16.37 -9.52 -3.68
CA LYS A 4 -15.49 -10.73 -3.57
C LYS A 4 -14.31 -10.78 -2.57
N LEU A 5 -14.15 -9.81 -1.68
CA LEU A 5 -13.08 -9.69 -0.68
C LEU A 5 -13.58 -9.89 0.76
N GLU A 6 -14.88 -10.18 0.93
CA GLU A 6 -15.53 -10.26 2.25
C GLU A 6 -15.26 -11.55 3.05
N ASN A 7 -14.70 -12.59 2.42
CA ASN A 7 -14.46 -13.89 3.07
C ASN A 7 -12.98 -14.17 3.42
N ILE A 8 -12.13 -13.14 3.46
CA ILE A 8 -10.79 -13.29 4.01
C ILE A 8 -10.83 -12.74 5.43
N ASN A 9 -10.57 -13.59 6.43
CA ASN A 9 -10.39 -13.16 7.82
C ASN A 9 -9.08 -12.35 7.93
N TRP A 10 -9.14 -11.13 7.41
CA TRP A 10 -8.02 -10.21 7.30
C TRP A 10 -7.44 -9.84 8.66
N LYS A 11 -8.21 -10.05 9.74
CA LYS A 11 -7.77 -9.86 11.13
C LYS A 11 -6.66 -10.83 11.53
N ASN A 12 -6.52 -11.98 10.88
CA ASN A 12 -5.43 -12.94 11.16
C ASN A 12 -4.24 -12.83 10.20
N LEU A 13 -4.36 -12.04 9.13
CA LEU A 13 -3.26 -11.84 8.18
C LEU A 13 -2.15 -10.96 8.76
N SER A 14 -0.92 -11.28 8.35
CA SER A 14 0.25 -10.47 8.64
C SER A 14 0.12 -9.06 8.04
N ARG A 15 0.91 -8.11 8.56
CA ARG A 15 0.90 -6.72 8.06
C ARG A 15 1.32 -6.62 6.61
N GLU A 16 2.21 -7.52 6.17
CA GLU A 16 2.66 -7.63 4.79
C GLU A 16 1.53 -8.11 3.87
N GLU A 17 0.84 -9.21 4.24
CA GLU A 17 -0.28 -9.73 3.45
C GLU A 17 -1.43 -8.73 3.35
N ARG A 18 -1.73 -8.03 4.46
CA ARG A 18 -2.68 -6.91 4.44
C ARG A 18 -2.23 -5.81 3.49
N GLY A 19 -0.93 -5.49 3.48
CA GLY A 19 -0.35 -4.54 2.54
C GLY A 19 -0.53 -4.98 1.08
N LYS A 20 -0.28 -6.27 0.78
CA LYS A 20 -0.48 -6.85 -0.55
C LYS A 20 -1.94 -6.79 -1.01
N LEU A 21 -2.90 -7.09 -0.13
CA LEU A 21 -4.33 -6.95 -0.42
C LEU A 21 -4.71 -5.49 -0.65
N LEU A 22 -4.17 -4.58 0.16
CA LEU A 22 -4.41 -3.15 0.02
C LEU A 22 -3.83 -2.63 -1.30
N ALA A 23 -2.63 -3.07 -1.71
CA ALA A 23 -2.05 -2.71 -3.01
C ALA A 23 -2.92 -3.12 -4.21
N LYS A 24 -3.68 -4.22 -4.08
CA LYS A 24 -4.59 -4.71 -5.13
C LYS A 24 -5.94 -4.01 -5.16
N SER A 25 -6.44 -3.58 -4.01
CA SER A 25 -7.83 -3.08 -3.84
C SER A 25 -7.93 -1.58 -3.58
N ALA A 26 -6.89 -0.96 -3.04
CA ALA A 26 -6.86 0.46 -2.72
C ALA A 26 -6.41 1.31 -3.91
N ARG A 27 -6.90 2.54 -3.95
CA ARG A 27 -6.45 3.54 -4.90
C ARG A 27 -5.17 4.18 -4.37
N ILE A 28 -4.04 3.75 -4.91
CA ILE A 28 -2.71 4.32 -4.61
C ILE A 28 -2.40 5.37 -5.66
N VAL A 29 -2.08 6.60 -5.22
CA VAL A 29 -1.80 7.72 -6.12
C VAL A 29 -0.45 8.33 -5.76
N LYS A 30 0.45 8.42 -6.74
CA LYS A 30 1.73 9.12 -6.59
C LYS A 30 1.49 10.63 -6.56
N THR A 31 2.08 11.32 -5.59
CA THR A 31 2.00 12.77 -5.44
C THR A 31 3.39 13.36 -5.16
N PRO A 32 3.59 14.68 -5.32
CA PRO A 32 4.89 15.31 -5.05
C PRO A 32 5.38 15.12 -3.61
N LYS A 33 4.45 14.94 -2.65
CA LYS A 33 4.76 14.76 -1.22
C LYS A 33 4.97 13.29 -0.82
N GLY A 34 4.78 12.34 -1.73
CA GLY A 34 4.81 10.90 -1.48
C GLY A 34 3.61 10.18 -2.11
N TRP A 35 3.25 9.01 -1.58
CA TRP A 35 2.17 8.16 -2.08
C TRP A 35 0.93 8.29 -1.21
N ARG A 36 -0.21 8.64 -1.81
CA ARG A 36 -1.51 8.66 -1.12
C ARG A 36 -2.12 7.28 -1.18
N VAL A 37 -2.47 6.73 -0.02
CA VAL A 37 -3.11 5.42 0.14
C VAL A 37 -4.40 5.60 0.92
N THR A 38 -5.53 5.16 0.36
CA THR A 38 -6.82 5.18 1.05
C THR A 38 -6.85 4.19 2.21
N SER A 39 -7.48 4.57 3.32
CA SER A 39 -7.71 3.66 4.44
C SER A 39 -8.67 2.54 4.04
N GLN A 40 -8.40 1.34 4.54
CA GLN A 40 -9.23 0.16 4.32
C GLN A 40 -10.63 0.29 4.95
N THR A 41 -10.73 0.96 6.10
CA THR A 41 -11.99 1.14 6.83
C THR A 41 -12.75 2.39 6.43
N ASN A 42 -12.04 3.45 6.04
CA ASN A 42 -12.65 4.71 5.64
C ASN A 42 -12.03 5.17 4.32
N LYS A 43 -12.74 4.95 3.21
CA LYS A 43 -12.27 5.29 1.87
C LYS A 43 -12.02 6.80 1.68
N SER A 44 -12.64 7.65 2.51
CA SER A 44 -12.45 9.10 2.49
C SER A 44 -11.17 9.55 3.20
N HIS A 45 -10.59 8.71 4.08
CA HIS A 45 -9.34 9.03 4.75
C HIS A 45 -8.15 8.47 3.95
N GLN A 46 -7.23 9.35 3.58
CA GLN A 46 -6.00 9.00 2.88
C GLN A 46 -4.77 9.24 3.77
N TYR A 47 -3.83 8.31 3.74
CA TYR A 47 -2.53 8.44 4.40
C TYR A 47 -1.45 8.74 3.36
N ILE A 48 -0.45 9.52 3.77
CA ILE A 48 0.71 9.81 2.93
C ILE A 48 1.85 8.90 3.37
N VAL A 49 2.39 8.16 2.41
CA VAL A 49 3.52 7.23 2.57
C VAL A 49 4.70 7.78 1.79
N ARG A 50 5.83 7.96 2.47
CA ARG A 50 7.11 8.35 1.87
C ARG A 50 8.04 7.16 1.93
N LEU A 51 8.23 6.49 0.80
CA LEU A 51 9.27 5.47 0.67
C LEU A 51 10.61 6.18 0.49
N ARG A 52 11.39 6.32 1.57
CA ARG A 52 12.82 6.65 1.48
C ARG A 52 13.60 5.34 1.56
N ARG A 53 14.77 5.27 0.93
CA ARG A 53 15.58 4.03 0.83
C ARG A 53 15.82 3.40 2.22
N ASP A 54 16.14 4.22 3.21
CA ASP A 54 16.51 3.75 4.55
C ASP A 54 15.39 3.90 5.59
N ASP A 55 14.46 4.83 5.39
CA ASP A 55 13.43 5.16 6.39
C ASP A 55 12.07 5.45 5.74
N PRO A 56 11.25 4.40 5.50
CA PRO A 56 9.91 4.58 5.00
C PRO A 56 9.01 5.18 6.09
N LYS A 57 8.49 6.39 5.86
CA LYS A 57 7.58 7.07 6.78
C LYS A 57 6.14 7.00 6.30
N CYS A 58 5.22 6.81 7.23
CA CYS A 58 3.78 6.92 6.98
C CYS A 58 3.13 7.82 8.02
N THR A 59 2.16 8.62 7.61
CA THR A 59 1.37 9.49 8.52
C THR A 59 0.34 8.72 9.35
N CYS A 60 0.26 7.39 9.23
CA CYS A 60 -0.71 6.60 9.98
C CYS A 60 -0.27 6.38 11.44
N PRO A 61 -1.21 6.32 12.40
CA PRO A 61 -0.88 6.15 13.82
C PRO A 61 -0.11 4.86 14.11
N ASP A 62 -0.40 3.77 13.38
CA ASP A 62 0.34 2.50 13.48
C ASP A 62 1.85 2.65 13.26
N CYS A 63 2.26 3.52 12.33
CA CYS A 63 3.67 3.73 12.01
C CYS A 63 4.35 4.55 13.10
N HIS A 64 3.65 5.56 13.63
CA HIS A 64 4.15 6.43 14.68
C HIS A 64 4.33 5.67 16.00
N MET A 65 3.35 4.85 16.39
CA MET A 65 3.38 4.09 17.64
C MET A 65 4.39 2.95 17.60
N ARG A 66 4.50 2.23 16.48
CA ARG A 66 5.32 1.01 16.41
C ARG A 66 6.74 1.23 15.86
N LYS A 67 7.02 2.40 15.26
CA LYS A 67 8.30 2.72 14.58
C LYS A 67 8.75 1.61 13.63
N LYS A 68 7.80 0.90 13.00
CA LYS A 68 8.00 -0.24 12.09
C LYS A 68 7.14 -0.06 10.85
N LYS A 69 7.46 -0.80 9.77
CA LYS A 69 6.69 -0.78 8.53
C LYS A 69 5.21 -1.10 8.78
N CYS A 70 4.35 -0.16 8.42
CA CYS A 70 2.90 -0.32 8.51
C CYS A 70 2.35 -0.97 7.24
N LYS A 71 1.10 -1.46 7.29
CA LYS A 71 0.43 -2.06 6.12
C LYS A 71 0.40 -1.14 4.89
N HIS A 72 0.38 0.19 5.10
CA HIS A 72 0.41 1.16 4.00
C HIS A 72 1.77 1.24 3.31
N ILE A 73 2.88 1.14 4.07
CA ILE A 73 4.23 1.09 3.50
C ILE A 73 4.37 -0.15 2.61
N TYR A 74 4.00 -1.32 3.14
CA TYR A 74 3.98 -2.55 2.36
C TYR A 74 3.12 -2.43 1.10
N ALA A 75 1.94 -1.81 1.20
CA ALA A 75 1.06 -1.62 0.06
C ALA A 75 1.73 -0.80 -1.07
N VAL A 76 2.41 0.28 -0.73
CA VAL A 76 3.14 1.09 -1.72
C VAL A 76 4.35 0.34 -2.26
N GLU A 77 5.12 -0.37 -1.42
CA GLU A 77 6.24 -1.20 -1.87
C GLU A 77 5.79 -2.24 -2.91
N PHE A 78 4.67 -2.93 -2.66
CA PHE A 78 4.10 -3.89 -3.61
C PHE A 78 3.56 -3.22 -4.88
N TYR A 79 2.94 -2.04 -4.75
CA TYR A 79 2.44 -1.29 -5.90
C TYR A 79 3.58 -0.88 -6.84
N VAL A 80 4.63 -0.27 -6.29
CA VAL A 80 5.82 0.14 -7.07
C VAL A 80 6.52 -1.07 -7.70
N LYS A 81 6.70 -2.17 -6.94
CA LYS A 81 7.26 -3.41 -7.51
C LYS A 81 6.42 -3.94 -8.67
N LYS A 82 5.09 -3.87 -8.57
CA LYS A 82 4.18 -4.30 -9.63
C LYS A 82 4.28 -3.38 -10.86
N GLU A 83 4.36 -2.06 -10.66
CA GLU A 83 4.55 -1.09 -11.75
C GLU A 83 5.86 -1.33 -12.49
N ILE A 84 6.98 -1.52 -11.77
CA ILE A 84 8.28 -1.82 -12.39
C ILE A 84 8.23 -3.12 -13.20
N ASN A 85 7.63 -4.18 -12.66
CA ASN A 85 7.51 -5.45 -13.37
C ASN A 85 6.56 -5.39 -14.59
N ALA A 86 5.67 -4.40 -14.64
CA ALA A 86 4.80 -4.17 -15.80
C ALA A 86 5.50 -3.37 -16.91
N ILE A 87 6.66 -2.76 -16.63
CA ILE A 87 7.46 -2.00 -17.60
C ILE A 87 8.47 -2.92 -18.32
N ASP A 88 8.63 -4.15 -17.86
CA ASP A 88 9.45 -5.16 -18.55
C ASP A 88 8.58 -5.86 -19.62
N TRP A 89 9.10 -5.92 -20.86
CA TRP A 89 8.58 -6.61 -22.06
C TRP A 89 7.76 -5.83 -23.10
N ASN A 90 8.11 -4.57 -23.38
CA ASN A 90 7.85 -3.98 -24.71
C ASN A 90 8.93 -2.97 -25.14
N HIS A 91 10.19 -3.38 -25.08
CA HIS A 91 11.24 -2.83 -25.95
C HIS A 91 11.74 -4.01 -26.79
N CYS A 92 11.16 -4.19 -27.98
CA CYS A 92 11.58 -3.63 -29.27
C CYS A 92 12.61 -4.55 -29.95
N TYR A 93 12.08 -5.43 -30.79
CA TYR A 93 12.76 -5.83 -32.03
C TYR A 93 12.84 -4.63 -32.98
#